data_AF-A0AA44KXX1-F1
#
_entry.id   AF-A0AA44KXX1-F1
#
_cell.length_a   1.000
_cell.length_b   1.000
_cell.length_c   1.000
_cell.angle_alpha   90.00
_cell.angle_beta   90.00
_cell.angle_gamma   90.00
#
_symmetry.space_group_name_H-M   'P 1'
#
loop_
_entity.id
_entity.type
_entity.pdbx_description
1 polymer ?
#
loop_
_entity_poly.entity_id
_entity_poly.type
_entity_poly.pdbx_seq_one_letter_code
_entity_poly.pdbx_strand_id
1 'polypeptide(L)'
;MKKDLNILETAMLMQVGVELVEYFMKYCPKRGESTTLPYYLKSEDLYFERDKVISFMNYLNKPWPRSPKGQRPYIPDRIKEDIKRESFYACAICGDMNHGEIAHIEPVSVYPNNSPYNLIYLCPNHHTQYDYGYKLSTNITIEEVKQVKSIKQSARKRILRYEANATMKLTQLINIIHEVKDKMEEESNSTLQQVYLTESKQLLKDISSITKEALQQARKDQEAAPIDKFINEKAPYISDIIGTLEQSDSKVHTEKIINEILEQSEEIIIDLDEEECPHCYGKGIRGLNGKICTYCDSVGYVTREKKGNYDPTKFNEADCPHCYGKGITGFVGDLCIYCEGDQVVILEKAENYNFEELGIDFCPACEGNGFLGINGTLCTFCGGSLFLPKEIVKQFDIKKDLRKPCPHCNGRGTTGLNNKICIFCKGDSLITPEKAASYDVNNIDEVECPHCNGNGTQGINGVLCGYCNGDQKITAEELNNYDRESIDEVECPRCNGRGLVGYNGTVCPLCKGDQIVSILIATTFNEKYKQKYER
;
A
#
# COMPACT_ATOMS: atom_id res chain seq x y z
N MET A 1 -32.49 8.86 8.56
CA MET A 1 -32.39 10.07 9.39
C MET A 1 -31.01 10.68 9.19
N LYS A 2 -30.91 11.98 8.90
CA LYS A 2 -29.62 12.68 8.90
C LYS A 2 -29.06 12.64 10.33
N LYS A 3 -27.81 12.20 10.49
CA LYS A 3 -27.15 12.15 11.79
C LYS A 3 -26.50 13.51 12.05
N ASP A 4 -27.00 14.23 13.04
CA ASP A 4 -26.39 15.43 13.60
C ASP A 4 -25.17 15.00 14.43
N LEU A 5 -24.05 15.71 14.29
CA LEU A 5 -22.82 15.43 15.02
C LEU A 5 -22.60 16.51 16.09
N ASN A 6 -22.17 16.12 17.28
CA ASN A 6 -21.65 17.08 18.26
C ASN A 6 -20.19 17.47 17.91
N ILE A 7 -19.59 18.39 18.68
CA ILE A 7 -18.23 18.88 18.41
C ILE A 7 -17.15 17.78 18.48
N LEU A 8 -17.30 16.82 19.41
CA LEU A 8 -16.37 15.70 19.56
C LEU A 8 -16.50 14.71 18.39
N GLU A 9 -17.72 14.36 18.00
CA GLU A 9 -17.99 13.53 16.83
C GLU A 9 -17.48 14.19 15.54
N THR A 10 -17.57 15.51 15.47
CA THR A 10 -17.04 16.31 14.35
C THR A 10 -15.51 16.29 14.33
N ALA A 11 -14.86 16.47 15.48
CA ALA A 11 -13.40 16.35 15.63
C ALA A 11 -12.91 14.95 15.24
N MET A 12 -13.63 13.90 15.67
CA MET A 12 -13.35 12.51 15.29
C MET A 12 -13.51 12.26 13.78
N LEU A 13 -14.59 12.77 13.18
CA LEU A 13 -14.83 12.65 11.73
C LEU A 13 -13.75 13.38 10.93
N MET A 14 -13.40 14.60 11.36
CA MET A 14 -12.37 15.42 10.74
C MET A 14 -10.95 14.98 11.10
N GLN A 15 -10.76 14.08 12.07
CA GLN A 15 -9.46 13.58 12.53
C GLN A 15 -8.51 14.67 13.06
N VAL A 16 -9.09 15.72 13.64
CA VAL A 16 -8.39 16.87 14.21
C VAL A 16 -8.77 17.07 15.67
N GLY A 17 -8.02 17.88 16.42
CA GLY A 17 -8.41 18.28 17.77
C GLY A 17 -9.66 19.17 17.77
N VAL A 18 -10.39 19.17 18.89
CA VAL A 18 -11.57 20.03 19.11
C VAL A 18 -11.22 21.49 18.89
N GLU A 19 -10.05 21.91 19.38
CA GLU A 19 -9.49 23.24 19.22
C GLU A 19 -9.32 23.71 17.77
N LEU A 20 -9.10 22.76 16.86
CA LEU A 20 -8.97 23.05 15.44
C LEU A 20 -10.36 23.09 14.77
N VAL A 21 -11.32 22.29 15.23
CA VAL A 21 -12.74 22.40 14.84
C VAL A 21 -13.27 23.78 15.20
N GLU A 22 -13.07 24.24 16.43
CA GLU A 22 -13.48 25.57 16.89
C GLU A 22 -12.84 26.70 16.08
N TYR A 23 -11.58 26.53 15.69
CA TYR A 23 -10.91 27.47 14.81
C TYR A 23 -11.57 27.50 13.43
N PHE A 24 -11.89 26.34 12.85
CA PHE A 24 -12.56 26.28 11.55
C PHE A 24 -13.99 26.85 11.56
N MET A 25 -14.68 26.82 12.70
CA MET A 25 -15.98 27.50 12.84
C MET A 25 -15.86 29.02 12.71
N LYS A 26 -14.75 29.59 13.20
CA LYS A 26 -14.55 31.05 13.32
C LYS A 26 -13.73 31.65 12.18
N TYR A 27 -12.79 30.89 11.63
CA TYR A 27 -11.77 31.40 10.71
C TYR A 27 -11.66 30.54 9.46
N CYS A 28 -11.59 31.19 8.30
CA CYS A 28 -11.24 30.52 7.06
C CYS A 28 -9.72 30.26 7.04
N PRO A 29 -9.27 29.00 6.88
CA PRO A 29 -7.85 28.70 6.88
C PRO A 29 -7.14 29.10 5.58
N LYS A 30 -7.88 29.26 4.47
CA LYS A 30 -7.32 29.66 3.16
C LYS A 30 -7.29 31.17 3.03
N ARG A 31 -6.10 31.72 2.77
CA ARG A 31 -5.90 33.16 2.64
C ARG A 31 -6.72 33.72 1.48
N GLY A 32 -7.51 34.77 1.75
CA GLY A 32 -8.30 35.47 0.72
C GLY A 32 -9.66 34.83 0.46
N GLU A 33 -10.02 33.79 1.21
CA GLU A 33 -11.32 33.13 1.15
C GLU A 33 -12.08 33.31 2.48
N SER A 34 -13.36 32.95 2.50
CA SER A 34 -14.25 33.16 3.65
C SER A 34 -15.01 31.89 4.08
N THR A 35 -14.64 30.73 3.56
CA THR A 35 -15.32 29.47 3.88
C THR A 35 -14.93 28.99 5.28
N THR A 36 -15.91 28.88 6.18
CA THR A 36 -15.79 28.31 7.52
C THR A 36 -16.59 27.00 7.65
N LEU A 37 -16.36 26.25 8.72
CA LEU A 37 -17.09 25.03 9.04
C LEU A 37 -18.52 25.38 9.47
N PRO A 38 -19.56 24.95 8.74
CA PRO A 38 -20.95 25.26 9.09
C PRO A 38 -21.37 24.50 10.35
N TYR A 39 -22.04 25.22 11.27
CA TYR A 39 -22.63 24.67 12.49
C TYR A 39 -23.95 25.37 12.78
N TYR A 40 -24.75 24.78 13.66
CA TYR A 40 -25.97 25.41 14.19
C TYR A 40 -26.12 25.08 15.67
N LEU A 41 -26.95 25.85 16.36
CA LEU A 41 -27.29 25.64 17.76
C LEU A 41 -28.61 24.89 17.86
N LYS A 42 -28.67 23.90 18.75
CA LYS A 42 -29.90 23.19 19.11
C LYS A 42 -29.90 23.04 20.63
N SER A 43 -30.85 23.69 21.29
CA SER A 43 -30.91 23.74 22.76
C SER A 43 -29.60 24.20 23.40
N GLU A 44 -29.02 25.29 22.86
CA GLU A 44 -27.74 25.88 23.29
C GLU A 44 -26.48 25.05 23.01
N ASP A 45 -26.63 23.79 22.57
CA ASP A 45 -25.52 22.92 22.17
C ASP A 45 -25.14 23.08 20.70
N LEU A 46 -23.85 22.88 20.40
CA LEU A 46 -23.26 22.97 19.05
C LEU A 46 -23.44 21.66 18.27
N TYR A 47 -24.09 21.76 17.11
CA TYR A 47 -24.28 20.64 16.19
C TYR A 47 -23.80 20.94 14.77
N PHE A 48 -23.43 19.86 14.08
CA PHE A 48 -22.90 19.89 12.73
C PHE A 48 -23.63 18.87 11.86
N GLU A 49 -24.08 19.29 10.68
CA GLU A 49 -24.58 18.37 9.67
C GLU A 49 -23.41 17.60 9.05
N ARG A 50 -23.43 16.26 9.13
CA ARG A 50 -22.36 15.39 8.62
C ARG A 50 -21.91 15.72 7.19
N ASP A 51 -22.86 15.93 6.27
CA ASP A 51 -22.55 16.23 4.87
C ASP A 51 -21.83 17.57 4.71
N LYS A 52 -22.12 18.55 5.57
CA LYS A 52 -21.45 19.86 5.59
C LYS A 52 -20.03 19.74 6.13
N VAL A 53 -19.81 18.91 7.15
CA VAL A 53 -18.47 18.59 7.65
C VAL A 53 -17.62 17.95 6.54
N ILE A 54 -18.17 16.95 5.84
CA ILE A 54 -17.48 16.28 4.71
C ILE A 54 -17.18 17.27 3.58
N SER A 55 -18.15 18.12 3.23
CA SER A 55 -17.95 19.16 2.22
C SER A 55 -16.83 20.13 2.60
N PHE A 56 -16.74 20.50 3.88
CA PHE A 56 -15.67 21.34 4.40
C PHE A 56 -14.31 20.62 4.38
N MET A 57 -14.23 19.34 4.74
CA MET A 57 -13.00 18.54 4.60
C MET A 57 -12.52 18.49 3.15
N ASN A 58 -13.44 18.26 2.20
CA ASN A 58 -13.14 18.30 0.77
C ASN A 58 -12.64 19.68 0.33
N TYR A 59 -13.22 20.74 0.87
CA TYR A 59 -12.75 22.10 0.65
C TYR A 59 -11.31 22.30 1.15
N LEU A 60 -10.97 21.83 2.37
CA LEU A 60 -9.60 21.91 2.91
C LEU A 60 -8.59 21.22 1.99
N ASN A 61 -8.98 20.09 1.37
CA ASN A 61 -8.11 19.31 0.48
C ASN A 61 -7.92 19.90 -0.92
N LYS A 62 -8.73 20.88 -1.34
CA LYS A 62 -8.48 21.61 -2.60
C LYS A 62 -7.21 22.45 -2.49
N PRO A 63 -6.56 22.82 -3.61
CA PRO A 63 -5.40 23.72 -3.61
C PRO A 63 -5.66 25.00 -2.81
N TRP A 64 -4.62 25.49 -2.13
CA TRP A 64 -4.63 26.69 -1.32
C TRP A 64 -4.04 27.87 -2.12
N PRO A 65 -4.60 29.08 -2.00
CA PRO A 65 -4.11 30.24 -2.72
C PRO A 65 -2.64 30.54 -2.42
N ARG A 66 -1.83 30.69 -3.46
CA ARG A 66 -0.45 31.20 -3.35
C ARG A 66 -0.49 32.70 -3.12
N SER A 67 0.53 33.23 -2.46
CA SER A 67 0.68 34.69 -2.35
C SER A 67 0.87 35.32 -3.74
N PRO A 68 0.54 36.61 -3.93
CA PRO A 68 0.79 37.32 -5.18
C PRO A 68 2.27 37.31 -5.64
N LYS A 69 3.20 37.06 -4.71
CA LYS A 69 4.64 36.93 -4.98
C LYS A 69 5.07 35.50 -5.33
N GLY A 70 4.13 34.58 -5.56
CA GLY A 70 4.41 33.17 -5.89
C GLY A 70 4.92 32.32 -4.72
N GLN A 71 5.01 32.87 -3.50
CA GLN A 71 5.47 32.13 -2.32
C GLN A 71 4.47 31.04 -1.90
N ARG A 72 5.01 29.98 -1.27
CA ARG A 72 4.24 28.86 -0.70
C ARG A 72 3.09 29.38 0.18
N PRO A 73 1.89 28.77 0.12
CA PRO A 73 0.79 29.19 0.99
C PRO A 73 1.18 29.08 2.46
N TYR A 74 0.79 30.07 3.26
CA TYR A 74 1.01 30.07 4.71
C TYR A 74 0.23 28.93 5.38
N ILE A 75 0.85 28.22 6.32
CA ILE A 75 0.16 27.27 7.21
C ILE A 75 -0.27 28.04 8.46
N PRO A 76 -1.58 28.15 8.76
CA PRO A 76 -2.08 28.73 10.01
C PRO A 76 -1.46 28.07 11.24
N ASP A 77 -1.11 28.87 12.26
CA ASP A 77 -0.44 28.35 13.46
C ASP A 77 -1.31 27.35 14.22
N ARG A 78 -2.64 27.53 14.20
CA ARG A 78 -3.56 26.56 14.80
C ARG A 78 -3.52 25.19 14.13
N ILE A 79 -3.25 25.14 12.81
CA ILE A 79 -3.03 23.87 12.10
C ILE A 79 -1.67 23.29 12.46
N LYS A 80 -0.60 24.10 12.50
CA LYS A 80 0.72 23.60 12.92
C LYS A 80 0.67 22.98 14.31
N GLU A 81 0.01 23.67 15.23
CA GLU A 81 -0.15 23.23 16.61
C GLU A 81 -0.97 21.94 16.72
N ASP A 82 -2.06 21.83 15.96
CA ASP A 82 -2.83 20.60 15.89
C ASP A 82 -1.97 19.43 15.36
N ILE A 83 -1.17 19.63 14.32
CA ILE A 83 -0.30 18.56 13.78
C ILE A 83 0.80 18.15 14.77
N LYS A 84 1.36 19.11 15.53
CA LYS A 84 2.28 18.79 16.63
C LYS A 84 1.60 17.94 17.70
N ARG A 85 0.40 18.31 18.14
CA ARG A 85 -0.39 17.54 19.10
C ARG A 85 -0.72 16.14 18.59
N GLU A 86 -1.00 15.99 17.29
CA GLU A 86 -1.26 14.69 16.65
C GLU A 86 -0.10 13.72 16.86
N SER A 87 1.11 14.26 16.89
CA SER A 87 2.34 13.50 17.08
C SER A 87 2.89 13.60 18.50
N PHE A 88 2.09 14.06 19.47
CA PHE A 88 2.49 14.27 20.88
C PHE A 88 3.75 15.14 21.02
N TYR A 89 3.89 16.15 20.15
CA TYR A 89 5.06 17.02 20.06
C TYR A 89 6.39 16.29 19.80
N ALA A 90 6.31 15.04 19.33
CA ALA A 90 7.44 14.19 18.99
C ALA A 90 7.43 13.86 17.50
N CYS A 91 8.60 13.57 16.93
CA CYS A 91 8.72 13.09 15.55
C CYS A 91 7.77 11.90 15.32
N ALA A 92 6.95 11.98 14.27
CA ALA A 92 5.95 10.94 14.00
C ALA A 92 6.57 9.56 13.72
N ILE A 93 7.84 9.53 13.28
CA ILE A 93 8.57 8.31 12.90
C ILE A 93 9.37 7.74 14.07
N CYS A 94 10.27 8.52 14.67
CA CYS A 94 11.19 8.01 15.71
C CYS A 94 10.88 8.46 17.13
N GLY A 95 9.87 9.31 17.34
CA GLY A 95 9.51 9.81 18.68
C GLY A 95 10.48 10.81 19.29
N ASP A 96 11.47 11.33 18.54
CA ASP A 96 12.36 12.39 19.03
C ASP A 96 11.57 13.66 19.38
N MET A 97 11.74 14.14 20.61
CA MET A 97 11.02 15.29 21.18
C MET A 97 11.83 16.59 21.11
N ASN A 98 13.12 16.53 20.75
CA ASN A 98 14.01 17.68 20.91
C ASN A 98 13.75 18.78 19.88
N HIS A 99 13.57 18.40 18.61
CA HIS A 99 13.35 19.34 17.51
C HIS A 99 12.48 18.68 16.44
N GLY A 100 11.52 19.43 15.91
CA GLY A 100 10.71 18.97 14.79
C GLY A 100 10.10 20.08 13.96
N GLU A 101 9.78 19.74 12.73
CA GLU A 101 9.26 20.63 11.71
C GLU A 101 8.03 19.99 11.04
N ILE A 102 7.16 20.83 10.49
CA ILE A 102 5.97 20.38 9.77
C ILE A 102 6.37 20.12 8.32
N ALA A 103 6.30 18.85 7.93
CA ALA A 103 6.52 18.39 6.57
C ALA A 103 5.19 18.25 5.81
N HIS A 104 5.23 18.48 4.50
CA HIS A 104 4.14 18.13 3.60
C HIS A 104 4.29 16.71 3.11
N ILE A 105 3.25 15.88 3.23
CA ILE A 105 3.25 14.50 2.72
C ILE A 105 3.27 14.50 1.18
N GLU A 106 2.42 15.31 0.57
CA GLU A 106 2.50 15.61 -0.85
C GLU A 106 3.15 16.99 -1.03
N PRO A 107 4.26 17.09 -1.78
CA PRO A 107 5.03 18.32 -1.87
C PRO A 107 4.18 19.52 -2.32
N VAL A 108 4.27 20.62 -1.57
CA VAL A 108 3.57 21.89 -1.86
C VAL A 108 3.94 22.51 -3.23
N SER A 109 5.08 22.10 -3.80
CA SER A 109 5.50 22.45 -5.15
C SER A 109 4.62 21.82 -6.22
N VAL A 110 4.17 20.58 -6.01
CA VAL A 110 3.32 19.79 -6.91
C VAL A 110 1.84 20.11 -6.65
N TYR A 111 1.42 20.06 -5.39
CA TYR A 111 0.04 20.30 -4.98
C TYR A 111 0.00 21.24 -3.77
N PRO A 112 -0.31 22.55 -3.93
CA PRO A 112 -0.20 23.52 -2.86
C PRO A 112 -1.34 23.33 -1.86
N ASN A 113 -1.22 22.37 -0.94
CA ASN A 113 -2.27 22.00 0.01
C ASN A 113 -1.72 21.95 1.44
N ASN A 114 -2.25 22.82 2.30
CA ASN A 114 -1.91 22.89 3.74
C ASN A 114 -3.00 22.28 4.63
N SER A 115 -3.85 21.43 4.06
CA SER A 115 -4.82 20.63 4.81
C SER A 115 -4.11 19.84 5.91
N PRO A 116 -4.70 19.70 7.11
CA PRO A 116 -4.16 18.83 8.17
C PRO A 116 -3.90 17.39 7.70
N TYR A 117 -4.59 16.93 6.65
CA TYR A 117 -4.42 15.61 6.06
C TYR A 117 -3.12 15.46 5.24
N ASN A 118 -2.54 16.58 4.79
CA ASN A 118 -1.31 16.61 4.00
C ASN A 118 -0.07 17.02 4.83
N LEU A 119 -0.20 17.10 6.15
CA LEU A 119 0.86 17.59 7.04
C LEU A 119 1.23 16.55 8.08
N ILE A 120 2.52 16.46 8.40
CA ILE A 120 3.06 15.56 9.42
C ILE A 120 4.21 16.26 10.18
N TYR A 121 4.42 15.90 11.44
CA TYR A 121 5.50 16.47 12.26
C TYR A 121 6.71 15.51 12.31
N LEU A 122 7.87 15.95 11.85
CA LEU A 122 9.09 15.13 11.73
C LEU A 122 10.29 15.84 12.36
N CYS A 123 11.23 15.08 12.95
CA CYS A 123 12.52 15.66 13.36
C CYS A 123 13.39 16.02 12.15
N PRO A 124 14.38 16.92 12.27
CA PRO A 124 15.21 17.37 11.15
C PRO A 124 15.85 16.23 10.35
N ASN A 125 16.25 15.14 11.01
CA ASN A 125 16.83 13.98 10.36
C ASN A 125 15.82 13.28 9.43
N HIS A 126 14.63 12.96 9.94
CA HIS A 126 13.58 12.31 9.16
C HIS A 126 12.95 13.26 8.13
N HIS A 127 12.84 14.55 8.45
CA HIS A 127 12.39 15.57 7.51
C HIS A 127 13.35 15.68 6.32
N THR A 128 14.66 15.70 6.57
CA THR A 128 15.69 15.74 5.52
C THR A 128 15.72 14.44 4.70
N GLN A 129 15.66 13.28 5.36
CA GLN A 129 15.61 11.99 4.66
C GLN A 129 14.40 11.90 3.73
N TYR A 130 13.26 12.40 4.20
CA TYR A 130 12.03 12.42 3.43
C TYR A 130 12.08 13.40 2.25
N ASP A 131 12.57 14.62 2.45
CA ASP A 131 12.66 15.64 1.40
C ASP A 131 13.67 15.30 0.29
N TYR A 132 14.78 14.64 0.63
CA TYR A 132 15.91 14.46 -0.29
C TYR A 132 16.09 13.05 -0.85
N GLY A 133 15.38 12.03 -0.32
CA GLY A 133 15.27 10.68 -0.90
C GLY A 133 16.57 9.92 -1.22
N TYR A 134 17.76 10.42 -0.90
CA TYR A 134 19.02 9.84 -1.34
C TYR A 134 20.14 10.13 -0.33
N LYS A 135 20.59 9.10 0.42
CA LYS A 135 22.01 8.74 0.59
C LYS A 135 22.35 7.62 1.60
N LEU A 136 21.42 7.09 2.40
CA LEU A 136 21.72 5.98 3.30
C LEU A 136 20.58 4.96 3.32
N SER A 137 20.90 3.71 3.63
CA SER A 137 20.12 2.46 3.50
C SER A 137 18.82 2.35 4.31
N THR A 138 18.18 3.48 4.62
CA THR A 138 16.87 3.61 5.28
C THR A 138 16.02 4.59 4.46
N ASN A 139 15.49 4.14 3.32
CA ASN A 139 14.61 4.97 2.50
C ASN A 139 13.22 5.00 3.15
N ILE A 140 12.73 6.20 3.48
CA ILE A 140 11.35 6.41 3.94
C ILE A 140 10.53 6.87 2.73
N THR A 141 9.56 6.05 2.35
CA THR A 141 8.67 6.26 1.21
C THR A 141 7.47 7.14 1.57
N ILE A 142 6.81 7.72 0.56
CA ILE A 142 5.57 8.49 0.77
C ILE A 142 4.47 7.59 1.34
N GLU A 143 4.43 6.32 0.93
CA GLU A 143 3.52 5.31 1.40
C GLU A 143 3.71 5.05 2.91
N GLU A 144 4.96 4.90 3.36
CA GLU A 144 5.27 4.75 4.79
C GLU A 144 4.87 6.01 5.58
N VAL A 145 5.12 7.21 5.06
CA VAL A 145 4.69 8.46 5.72
C VAL A 145 3.16 8.56 5.78
N LYS A 146 2.44 8.14 4.73
CA LYS A 146 0.97 8.05 4.72
C LYS A 146 0.47 7.04 5.76
N GLN A 147 1.15 5.91 5.93
CA GLN A 147 0.83 4.92 6.97
C GLN A 147 1.08 5.49 8.38
N VAL A 148 2.23 6.12 8.62
CA VAL A 148 2.55 6.76 9.91
C VAL A 148 1.50 7.82 10.25
N LYS A 149 1.11 8.67 9.28
CA LYS A 149 0.04 9.65 9.44
C LYS A 149 -1.27 8.99 9.86
N SER A 150 -1.66 7.91 9.17
CA SER A 150 -2.87 7.14 9.51
C SER A 150 -2.82 6.57 10.94
N ILE A 151 -1.67 6.08 11.38
CA ILE A 151 -1.47 5.59 12.76
C ILE A 151 -1.66 6.71 13.77
N LYS A 152 -1.08 7.90 13.55
CA LYS A 152 -1.20 9.06 14.45
C LYS A 152 -2.64 9.58 14.51
N GLN A 153 -3.33 9.67 13.38
CA GLN A 153 -4.75 10.05 13.34
C GLN A 153 -5.64 9.02 14.04
N SER A 154 -5.34 7.74 13.89
CA SER A 154 -6.05 6.66 14.58
C SER A 154 -5.85 6.72 16.10
N ALA A 155 -4.62 7.00 16.56
CA ALA A 155 -4.33 7.21 17.97
C ALA A 155 -5.11 8.40 18.54
N ARG A 156 -5.14 9.53 17.83
CA ARG A 156 -5.95 10.69 18.20
C ARG A 156 -7.44 10.35 18.29
N LYS A 157 -8.00 9.64 17.32
CA LYS A 157 -9.42 9.24 17.34
C LYS A 157 -9.75 8.39 18.57
N ARG A 158 -8.85 7.50 18.99
CA ARG A 158 -9.02 6.70 20.22
C ARG A 158 -9.11 7.60 21.45
N ILE A 159 -8.23 8.61 21.56
CA ILE A 159 -8.23 9.58 22.66
C ILE A 159 -9.55 10.38 22.67
N LEU A 160 -9.94 10.96 21.53
CA LEU A 160 -11.19 11.75 21.43
C LEU A 160 -12.43 10.90 21.73
N ARG A 161 -12.43 9.61 21.35
CA ARG A 161 -13.53 8.69 21.68
C ARG A 161 -13.61 8.42 23.18
N TYR A 162 -12.47 8.26 23.84
CA TYR A 162 -12.43 8.11 25.29
C TYR A 162 -13.04 9.35 25.99
N GLU A 163 -12.64 10.55 25.56
CA GLU A 163 -13.20 11.82 26.04
C GLU A 163 -14.72 11.94 25.79
N ALA A 164 -15.19 11.53 24.60
CA ALA A 164 -16.60 11.54 24.26
C ALA A 164 -17.43 10.56 25.10
N ASN A 165 -16.94 9.34 25.32
CA ASN A 165 -17.61 8.34 26.13
C ASN A 165 -17.70 8.77 27.60
N ALA A 166 -16.65 9.39 28.13
CA ALA A 166 -16.66 9.96 29.48
C ALA A 166 -17.69 11.09 29.61
N THR A 167 -17.72 12.00 28.63
CA THR A 167 -18.67 13.11 28.58
C THR A 167 -20.12 12.62 28.49
N MET A 168 -20.41 11.64 27.62
CA MET A 168 -21.76 11.06 27.48
C MET A 168 -22.25 10.42 28.78
N LYS A 169 -21.38 9.67 29.49
CA LYS A 169 -21.74 9.08 30.78
C LYS A 169 -22.07 10.15 31.82
N LEU A 170 -21.30 11.25 31.86
CA LEU A 170 -21.58 12.38 32.76
C LEU A 170 -22.89 13.10 32.40
N THR A 171 -23.16 13.34 31.12
CA THR A 171 -24.40 13.96 30.65
C THR A 171 -25.62 13.09 30.95
N GLN A 172 -25.55 11.78 30.73
CA GLN A 172 -26.62 10.84 31.09
C GLN A 172 -26.93 10.91 32.59
N LEU A 173 -25.89 10.98 33.40
CA LEU A 173 -26.02 11.03 34.84
C LEU A 173 -26.63 12.36 35.32
N ILE A 174 -26.24 13.49 34.70
CA ILE A 174 -26.85 14.81 34.93
C ILE A 174 -28.35 14.80 34.58
N ASN A 175 -28.73 14.19 33.45
CA ASN A 175 -30.12 14.09 33.04
C ASN A 175 -30.97 13.25 34.02
N ILE A 176 -30.41 12.17 34.57
CA ILE A 176 -31.07 11.36 35.59
C ILE A 176 -31.33 12.19 36.86
N ILE A 177 -30.38 13.04 37.28
CA ILE A 177 -30.60 13.94 38.43
C ILE A 177 -31.72 14.94 38.16
N HIS A 178 -31.75 15.52 36.96
CA HIS A 178 -32.83 16.44 36.56
C HIS A 178 -34.19 15.75 36.62
N GLU A 179 -34.30 14.53 36.08
CA GLU A 179 -35.55 13.78 36.11
C GLU A 179 -36.01 13.43 37.53
N VAL A 180 -35.07 13.04 38.41
CA VAL A 180 -35.39 12.74 39.82
C VAL A 180 -35.79 14.01 40.59
N LYS A 181 -35.16 15.14 40.29
CA LYS A 181 -35.50 16.45 40.87
C LYS A 181 -36.92 16.87 40.48
N ASP A 182 -37.24 16.83 39.19
CA ASP A 182 -38.55 17.25 38.68
C ASP A 182 -39.66 16.36 39.27
N LYS A 183 -39.44 15.03 39.33
CA LYS A 183 -40.37 14.08 39.99
C LYS A 183 -40.52 14.33 41.49
N MET A 184 -39.49 14.81 42.18
CA MET A 184 -39.56 15.16 43.60
C MET A 184 -40.36 16.45 43.84
N GLU A 185 -40.30 17.41 42.93
CA GLU A 185 -41.05 18.68 43.01
C GLU A 185 -42.54 18.50 42.65
N GLU A 186 -42.87 17.57 41.76
CA GLU A 186 -44.24 17.28 41.32
C GLU A 186 -44.99 16.29 42.24
N GLU A 187 -44.28 15.48 43.02
CA GLU A 187 -44.88 14.44 43.86
C GLU A 187 -45.53 15.03 45.11
N SER A 188 -46.79 14.69 45.37
CA SER A 188 -47.56 15.18 46.53
C SER A 188 -47.54 14.22 47.72
N ASN A 189 -47.10 12.98 47.51
CA ASN A 189 -46.98 11.96 48.54
C ASN A 189 -45.65 12.06 49.31
N SER A 190 -45.73 12.33 50.62
CA SER A 190 -44.56 12.55 51.49
C SER A 190 -43.62 11.33 51.60
N THR A 191 -44.14 10.11 51.47
CA THR A 191 -43.33 8.88 51.48
C THR A 191 -42.58 8.71 50.18
N LEU A 192 -43.20 9.01 49.03
CA LEU A 192 -42.54 8.95 47.73
C LEU A 192 -41.53 10.08 47.53
N GLN A 193 -41.81 11.28 48.07
CA GLN A 193 -40.81 12.35 48.16
C GLN A 193 -39.57 11.92 48.95
N GLN A 194 -39.72 11.18 50.05
CA GLN A 194 -38.59 10.62 50.81
C GLN A 194 -37.80 9.55 50.04
N VAL A 195 -38.47 8.75 49.20
CA VAL A 195 -37.81 7.80 48.30
C VAL A 195 -36.99 8.54 47.24
N TYR A 196 -37.57 9.53 46.55
CA TYR A 196 -36.83 10.36 45.58
C TYR A 196 -35.68 11.13 46.22
N LEU A 197 -35.85 11.63 47.44
CA LEU A 197 -34.79 12.29 48.20
C LEU A 197 -33.66 11.33 48.57
N THR A 198 -33.96 10.07 48.89
CA THR A 198 -32.97 9.04 49.21
C THR A 198 -32.20 8.62 47.97
N GLU A 199 -32.89 8.40 46.85
CA GLU A 199 -32.28 8.07 45.56
C GLU A 199 -31.42 9.22 45.03
N SER A 200 -31.90 10.47 45.15
CA SER A 200 -31.13 11.68 44.84
C SER A 200 -29.86 11.77 45.68
N LYS A 201 -29.92 11.46 46.98
CA LYS A 201 -28.75 11.47 47.86
C LYS A 201 -27.73 10.39 47.51
N GLN A 202 -28.18 9.24 47.04
CA GLN A 202 -27.30 8.15 46.60
C GLN A 202 -26.62 8.52 45.27
N LEU A 203 -27.39 8.98 44.28
CA LEU A 203 -26.87 9.50 43.00
C LEU A 203 -25.89 10.67 43.21
N LEU A 204 -26.22 11.63 44.08
CA LEU A 204 -25.33 12.75 44.43
C LEU A 204 -24.07 12.31 45.19
N LYS A 205 -24.12 11.21 45.93
CA LYS A 205 -22.94 10.59 46.57
C LYS A 205 -22.02 9.97 45.54
N ASP A 206 -22.59 9.26 44.57
CA ASP A 206 -21.84 8.60 43.50
C ASP A 206 -21.24 9.66 42.55
N ILE A 207 -21.96 10.76 42.29
CA ILE A 207 -21.43 11.95 41.61
C ILE A 207 -20.35 12.62 42.41
N SER A 208 -20.54 12.85 43.71
CA SER A 208 -19.54 13.49 44.56
C SER A 208 -18.25 12.66 44.63
N SER A 209 -18.35 11.33 44.57
CA SER A 209 -17.20 10.41 44.44
C SER A 209 -16.52 10.57 43.07
N ILE A 210 -17.27 10.43 41.98
CA ILE A 210 -16.78 10.51 40.59
C ILE A 210 -16.22 11.91 40.27
N THR A 211 -16.85 12.97 40.79
CA THR A 211 -16.46 14.37 40.57
C THR A 211 -15.34 14.78 41.51
N LYS A 212 -15.18 14.20 42.71
CA LYS A 212 -13.98 14.39 43.55
C LYS A 212 -12.77 13.64 42.99
N GLU A 213 -12.96 12.44 42.45
CA GLU A 213 -11.93 11.70 41.71
C GLU A 213 -11.53 12.46 40.44
N ALA A 214 -12.48 13.01 39.69
CA ALA A 214 -12.22 13.85 38.50
C ALA A 214 -11.67 15.26 38.84
N LEU A 215 -12.08 15.91 39.95
CA LEU A 215 -11.57 17.23 40.38
C LEU A 215 -10.21 17.13 41.08
N GLN A 216 -9.89 16.05 41.81
CA GLN A 216 -8.50 15.78 42.24
C GLN A 216 -7.60 15.44 41.04
N GLN A 217 -8.17 14.90 39.96
CA GLN A 217 -7.51 14.68 38.67
C GLN A 217 -7.22 16.01 37.95
N ALA A 218 -8.17 16.96 37.93
CA ALA A 218 -8.08 18.24 37.22
C ALA A 218 -7.41 19.37 38.01
N ARG A 219 -7.40 19.33 39.35
CA ARG A 219 -6.73 20.36 40.18
C ARG A 219 -5.21 20.19 40.28
N LYS A 220 -4.64 19.09 39.79
CA LYS A 220 -3.19 18.99 39.55
C LYS A 220 -2.74 19.74 38.30
N ASP A 221 -3.67 20.28 37.50
CA ASP A 221 -3.37 20.99 36.25
C ASP A 221 -3.30 22.52 36.47
N GLN A 222 -2.39 22.95 37.34
CA GLN A 222 -1.52 24.06 36.96
C GLN A 222 -0.18 23.43 36.54
N GLU A 223 0.02 23.39 35.22
CA GLU A 223 1.15 22.83 34.47
C GLU A 223 1.39 21.31 34.59
N ALA A 224 0.79 20.54 33.66
CA ALA A 224 1.35 19.43 32.86
C ALA A 224 0.21 18.54 32.30
N ALA A 225 0.41 17.86 31.17
CA ALA A 225 -0.64 17.27 30.34
C ALA A 225 -0.93 15.77 30.66
N PRO A 226 -1.99 15.15 30.11
CA PRO A 226 -2.47 13.79 30.48
C PRO A 226 -1.50 12.62 30.23
N ILE A 227 -0.40 12.82 29.50
CA ILE A 227 0.65 11.82 29.29
C ILE A 227 1.59 11.71 30.50
N ASP A 228 1.68 12.78 31.29
CA ASP A 228 2.57 12.86 32.44
C ASP A 228 2.04 12.06 33.64
N LYS A 229 0.74 11.74 33.64
CA LYS A 229 0.12 10.96 34.72
C LYS A 229 0.37 9.45 34.61
N PHE A 230 0.50 8.94 33.38
CA PHE A 230 0.90 7.54 33.12
C PHE A 230 2.41 7.34 33.33
N ILE A 231 3.22 8.32 32.92
CA ILE A 231 4.67 8.35 33.16
C ILE A 231 4.95 8.39 34.67
N ASN A 232 4.33 9.25 35.47
CA ASN A 232 4.67 9.38 36.89
C ASN A 232 4.29 8.17 37.77
N GLU A 233 3.32 7.34 37.38
CA GLU A 233 2.84 6.20 38.20
C GLU A 233 3.63 4.90 37.92
N LYS A 234 4.25 4.78 36.73
CA LYS A 234 5.03 3.60 36.32
C LYS A 234 6.50 3.91 35.99
N ALA A 235 6.89 5.18 35.85
CA ALA A 235 8.28 5.61 35.61
C ALA A 235 9.24 5.22 36.73
N PRO A 236 8.91 5.22 38.04
CA PRO A 236 9.86 4.74 39.05
C PRO A 236 10.16 3.24 38.89
N TYR A 237 9.17 2.45 38.50
CA TYR A 237 9.29 0.99 38.33
C TYR A 237 10.00 0.64 37.01
N ILE A 238 9.72 1.38 35.94
CA ILE A 238 10.43 1.33 34.66
C ILE A 238 11.86 1.92 34.81
N SER A 239 12.07 2.93 35.65
CA SER A 239 13.37 3.53 35.98
C SER A 239 14.22 2.63 36.88
N ASP A 240 13.64 1.79 37.73
CA ASP A 240 14.37 0.73 38.47
C ASP A 240 14.80 -0.38 37.50
N ILE A 241 13.94 -0.77 36.55
CA ILE A 241 14.28 -1.75 35.49
C ILE A 241 15.35 -1.18 34.53
N ILE A 242 15.26 0.10 34.17
CA ILE A 242 16.24 0.82 33.33
C ILE A 242 17.53 1.14 34.13
N GLY A 243 17.45 1.43 35.42
CA GLY A 243 18.62 1.60 36.29
C GLY A 243 19.44 0.32 36.42
N THR A 244 18.80 -0.84 36.27
CA THR A 244 19.47 -2.14 36.19
C THR A 244 20.14 -2.37 34.81
N LEU A 245 19.69 -1.67 33.76
CA LEU A 245 20.30 -1.69 32.42
C LEU A 245 21.60 -0.85 32.35
N GLU A 246 21.76 0.17 33.18
CA GLU A 246 23.01 0.98 33.22
C GLU A 246 24.23 0.21 33.78
N GLN A 247 24.05 -1.04 34.24
CA GLN A 247 25.11 -1.86 34.83
C GLN A 247 25.38 -3.18 34.09
N SER A 248 24.81 -3.43 32.91
CA SER A 248 25.00 -4.73 32.21
C SER A 248 24.94 -4.63 30.67
N ASP A 249 26.07 -4.90 30.01
CA ASP A 249 26.24 -4.95 28.54
C ASP A 249 25.75 -6.25 27.86
N SER A 250 24.89 -7.05 28.50
CA SER A 250 24.48 -8.37 27.99
C SER A 250 23.13 -8.38 27.26
N LYS A 251 23.17 -8.63 25.94
CA LYS A 251 22.03 -8.76 25.02
C LYS A 251 20.93 -9.75 25.47
N VAL A 252 21.32 -10.81 26.19
CA VAL A 252 20.40 -11.85 26.72
C VAL A 252 19.53 -11.30 27.86
N HIS A 253 20.00 -10.30 28.58
CA HIS A 253 19.27 -9.67 29.68
C HIS A 253 18.23 -8.67 29.16
N THR A 254 18.57 -7.95 28.09
CA THR A 254 17.68 -7.02 27.39
C THR A 254 16.46 -7.74 26.76
N GLU A 255 16.66 -8.90 26.14
CA GLU A 255 15.55 -9.69 25.55
C GLU A 255 14.57 -10.24 26.61
N LYS A 256 15.06 -10.61 27.80
CA LYS A 256 14.22 -11.12 28.88
C LYS A 256 13.32 -10.03 29.46
N ILE A 257 13.86 -8.83 29.63
CA ILE A 257 13.14 -7.65 30.14
C ILE A 257 12.09 -7.17 29.12
N ILE A 258 12.41 -7.22 27.82
CA ILE A 258 11.44 -6.90 26.75
C ILE A 258 10.25 -7.87 26.77
N ASN A 259 10.48 -9.17 26.99
CA ASN A 259 9.41 -10.16 27.03
C ASN A 259 8.53 -10.03 28.30
N GLU A 260 9.10 -9.70 29.46
CA GLU A 260 8.33 -9.42 30.68
C GLU A 260 7.46 -8.15 30.56
N ILE A 261 7.93 -7.14 29.81
CA ILE A 261 7.15 -5.93 29.49
C ILE A 261 5.99 -6.27 28.54
N LEU A 262 6.23 -7.14 27.55
CA LEU A 262 5.20 -7.57 26.59
C LEU A 262 4.10 -8.39 27.27
N GLU A 263 4.45 -9.39 28.09
CA GLU A 263 3.49 -10.22 28.86
C GLU A 263 2.58 -9.40 29.78
N GLN A 264 3.13 -8.37 30.46
CA GLN A 264 2.34 -7.53 31.37
C GLN A 264 1.53 -6.45 30.66
N SER A 265 1.88 -6.12 29.41
CA SER A 265 1.09 -5.21 28.57
C SER A 265 -0.09 -5.89 27.86
N GLU A 266 -0.10 -7.22 27.76
CA GLU A 266 -1.24 -7.99 27.24
C GLU A 266 -2.47 -7.92 28.17
N GLU A 267 -2.31 -7.91 29.50
CA GLU A 267 -3.43 -7.77 30.44
C GLU A 267 -4.13 -6.39 30.36
N ILE A 268 -3.42 -5.34 29.93
CA ILE A 268 -3.95 -3.96 29.83
C ILE A 268 -4.73 -3.74 28.52
N ILE A 269 -4.43 -4.51 27.48
CA ILE A 269 -5.10 -4.41 26.17
C ILE A 269 -6.47 -5.12 26.17
N ILE A 270 -6.71 -6.03 27.13
CA ILE A 270 -7.88 -6.93 27.14
C ILE A 270 -9.23 -6.23 27.44
N ASP A 271 -9.21 -4.99 27.97
CA ASP A 271 -10.42 -4.20 28.28
C ASP A 271 -10.83 -3.14 27.24
N LEU A 272 -10.05 -2.97 26.16
CA LEU A 272 -10.63 -2.40 24.95
C LEU A 272 -11.38 -3.52 24.26
N ASP A 273 -12.70 -3.57 24.46
CA ASP A 273 -13.62 -4.38 23.67
C ASP A 273 -13.58 -3.86 22.23
N GLU A 274 -12.47 -4.06 21.52
CA GLU A 274 -12.19 -3.57 20.19
C GLU A 274 -11.56 -4.71 19.40
N GLU A 275 -12.32 -5.24 18.45
CA GLU A 275 -11.82 -6.19 17.48
C GLU A 275 -11.79 -5.54 16.10
N GLU A 276 -10.93 -6.06 15.23
CA GLU A 276 -10.91 -5.63 13.84
C GLU A 276 -12.31 -5.68 13.25
N CYS A 277 -12.71 -4.56 12.63
CA CYS A 277 -14.00 -4.44 11.98
C CYS A 277 -14.14 -5.57 10.95
N PRO A 278 -15.13 -6.47 11.10
CA PRO A 278 -15.30 -7.60 10.17
C PRO A 278 -15.71 -7.16 8.76
N HIS A 279 -16.16 -5.91 8.59
CA HIS A 279 -16.57 -5.33 7.31
C HIS A 279 -15.41 -4.70 6.53
N CYS A 280 -14.34 -4.24 7.19
CA CYS A 280 -13.17 -3.64 6.52
C CYS A 280 -11.81 -4.21 6.96
N TYR A 281 -11.81 -5.26 7.77
CA TYR A 281 -10.62 -5.97 8.25
C TYR A 281 -9.55 -5.03 8.82
N GLY A 282 -9.92 -4.20 9.80
CA GLY A 282 -8.97 -3.30 10.45
C GLY A 282 -8.69 -1.98 9.69
N LYS A 283 -8.99 -1.89 8.39
CA LYS A 283 -8.51 -0.78 7.55
C LYS A 283 -9.23 0.55 7.75
N GLY A 284 -10.47 0.53 8.26
CA GLY A 284 -11.35 1.72 8.37
C GLY A 284 -11.89 2.21 7.02
N ILE A 285 -11.21 1.91 5.93
CA ILE A 285 -11.63 2.20 4.56
C ILE A 285 -11.89 0.90 3.80
N ARG A 286 -12.71 0.98 2.76
CA ARG A 286 -13.02 -0.09 1.81
C ARG A 286 -12.76 0.40 0.40
N GLY A 287 -12.48 -0.55 -0.49
CA GLY A 287 -12.11 -0.24 -1.86
C GLY A 287 -10.73 0.41 -1.98
N LEU A 288 -10.29 0.56 -3.21
CA LEU A 288 -9.03 1.21 -3.60
C LEU A 288 -9.18 2.73 -3.71
N ASN A 289 -10.40 3.25 -3.69
CA ASN A 289 -10.70 4.69 -3.68
C ASN A 289 -10.79 5.29 -2.27
N GLY A 290 -10.56 4.50 -1.23
CA GLY A 290 -10.55 4.97 0.16
C GLY A 290 -11.93 5.31 0.71
N LYS A 291 -13.01 4.71 0.18
CA LYS A 291 -14.36 4.91 0.71
C LYS A 291 -14.42 4.48 2.17
N ILE A 292 -15.04 5.33 3.00
CA ILE A 292 -15.15 5.08 4.43
C ILE A 292 -16.00 3.84 4.67
N CYS A 293 -15.49 2.92 5.50
CA CYS A 293 -16.30 1.80 5.98
C CYS A 293 -17.44 2.35 6.84
N THR A 294 -18.68 2.20 6.37
CA THR A 294 -19.89 2.66 7.06
C THR A 294 -20.20 1.86 8.31
N TYR A 295 -19.72 0.61 8.38
CA TYR A 295 -19.95 -0.23 9.55
C TYR A 295 -19.13 0.19 10.77
N CYS A 296 -17.85 0.55 10.56
CA CYS A 296 -16.98 1.05 11.62
C CYS A 296 -16.71 2.56 11.57
N ASP A 297 -17.35 3.31 10.68
CA ASP A 297 -17.17 4.76 10.51
C ASP A 297 -15.69 5.20 10.39
N SER A 298 -14.92 4.54 9.53
CA SER A 298 -13.48 4.84 9.36
C SER A 298 -12.59 4.55 10.57
N VAL A 299 -13.08 3.84 11.57
CA VAL A 299 -12.30 3.50 12.77
C VAL A 299 -11.38 2.32 12.52
N GLY A 300 -11.81 1.35 11.70
CA GLY A 300 -11.09 0.09 11.51
C GLY A 300 -11.40 -0.98 12.56
N TYR A 301 -11.93 -0.60 13.71
CA TYR A 301 -12.24 -1.49 14.84
C TYR A 301 -13.68 -1.27 15.33
N VAL A 302 -14.28 -2.31 15.91
CA VAL A 302 -15.65 -2.32 16.47
C VAL A 302 -15.67 -3.12 17.77
N THR A 303 -16.72 -2.98 18.58
CA THR A 303 -16.86 -3.78 19.81
C THR A 303 -17.02 -5.26 19.55
N ARG A 304 -16.67 -6.14 20.51
CA ARG A 304 -16.89 -7.60 20.37
C ARG A 304 -18.37 -7.89 20.17
N GLU A 305 -19.22 -7.19 20.90
CA GLU A 305 -20.68 -7.25 20.70
C GLU A 305 -21.07 -6.82 19.28
N LYS A 306 -20.54 -5.70 18.78
CA LYS A 306 -20.84 -5.21 17.43
C LYS A 306 -20.37 -6.22 16.39
N LYS A 307 -19.14 -6.74 16.49
CA LYS A 307 -18.60 -7.79 15.60
C LYS A 307 -19.41 -9.08 15.68
N GLY A 308 -19.83 -9.52 16.86
CA GLY A 308 -20.71 -10.69 17.04
C GLY A 308 -22.07 -10.52 16.37
N ASN A 309 -22.55 -9.29 16.26
CA ASN A 309 -23.77 -8.91 15.55
C ASN A 309 -23.55 -8.55 14.07
N TYR A 310 -22.34 -8.74 13.53
CA TYR A 310 -22.05 -8.48 12.14
C TYR A 310 -22.76 -9.49 11.24
N ASP A 311 -23.57 -8.97 10.33
CA ASP A 311 -24.25 -9.76 9.33
C ASP A 311 -23.99 -9.11 7.96
N PRO A 312 -23.16 -9.75 7.10
CA PRO A 312 -22.83 -9.20 5.79
C PRO A 312 -24.06 -9.09 4.88
N THR A 313 -25.13 -9.86 5.12
CA THR A 313 -26.35 -9.82 4.30
C THR A 313 -27.22 -8.59 4.56
N LYS A 314 -27.02 -7.89 5.68
CA LYS A 314 -27.71 -6.63 5.99
C LYS A 314 -27.17 -5.45 5.19
N PHE A 315 -26.05 -5.62 4.52
CA PHE A 315 -25.51 -4.63 3.61
C PHE A 315 -26.10 -4.87 2.23
N ASN A 316 -26.76 -3.86 1.67
CA ASN A 316 -27.22 -3.87 0.29
C ASN A 316 -26.01 -3.69 -0.64
N GLU A 317 -25.12 -4.68 -0.69
CA GLU A 317 -23.87 -4.65 -1.43
C GLU A 317 -23.59 -6.04 -2.04
N ALA A 318 -23.02 -6.06 -3.24
CA ALA A 318 -22.45 -7.23 -3.89
C ALA A 318 -21.11 -6.85 -4.53
N ASP A 319 -20.27 -7.86 -4.76
CA ASP A 319 -19.04 -7.69 -5.52
C ASP A 319 -19.34 -7.03 -6.87
N CYS A 320 -18.54 -6.03 -7.22
CA CYS A 320 -18.72 -5.32 -8.47
C CYS A 320 -18.65 -6.30 -9.64
N PRO A 321 -19.69 -6.44 -10.47
CA PRO A 321 -19.73 -7.43 -11.54
C PRO A 321 -18.76 -7.14 -12.69
N HIS A 322 -18.26 -5.90 -12.79
CA HIS A 322 -17.27 -5.51 -13.80
C HIS A 322 -15.83 -5.92 -13.44
N CYS A 323 -15.43 -5.70 -12.18
CA CYS A 323 -14.06 -5.97 -11.72
C CYS A 323 -13.96 -7.17 -10.77
N TYR A 324 -15.07 -7.87 -10.52
CA TYR A 324 -15.17 -9.04 -9.64
C TYR A 324 -14.55 -8.80 -8.26
N GLY A 325 -14.91 -7.69 -7.62
CA GLY A 325 -14.41 -7.36 -6.28
C GLY A 325 -12.98 -6.78 -6.23
N LYS A 326 -12.27 -6.64 -7.36
CA LYS A 326 -10.88 -6.15 -7.35
C LYS A 326 -10.78 -4.63 -7.15
N GLY A 327 -11.74 -3.88 -7.67
CA GLY A 327 -11.77 -2.41 -7.65
C GLY A 327 -10.93 -1.77 -8.75
N ILE A 328 -10.08 -2.55 -9.41
CA ILE A 328 -9.29 -2.13 -10.56
C ILE A 328 -9.57 -3.04 -11.76
N THR A 329 -9.37 -2.49 -12.95
CA THR A 329 -9.35 -3.21 -14.21
C THR A 329 -7.98 -3.07 -14.85
N GLY A 330 -7.59 -4.10 -15.59
CA GLY A 330 -6.35 -4.12 -16.34
C GLY A 330 -5.05 -4.27 -15.54
N PHE A 331 -3.92 -4.15 -16.24
CA PHE A 331 -2.58 -4.39 -15.69
C PHE A 331 -1.91 -3.13 -15.13
N VAL A 332 -2.39 -1.95 -15.51
CA VAL A 332 -1.89 -0.67 -15.00
C VAL A 332 -2.64 -0.16 -13.77
N GLY A 333 -3.61 -0.95 -13.27
CA GLY A 333 -4.35 -0.64 -12.05
C GLY A 333 -5.35 0.50 -12.22
N ASP A 334 -5.97 0.62 -13.40
CA ASP A 334 -7.03 1.61 -13.62
C ASP A 334 -8.17 1.33 -12.65
N LEU A 335 -8.66 2.37 -11.97
CA LEU A 335 -9.85 2.23 -11.15
C LEU A 335 -11.00 1.76 -12.03
N CYS A 336 -11.70 0.73 -11.57
CA CYS A 336 -12.86 0.19 -12.25
C CYS A 336 -13.88 1.31 -12.50
N ILE A 337 -14.24 1.59 -13.75
CA ILE A 337 -15.19 2.67 -14.07
C ILE A 337 -16.57 2.44 -13.45
N TYR A 338 -16.94 1.17 -13.19
CA TYR A 338 -18.27 0.84 -12.69
C TYR A 338 -18.45 1.04 -11.18
N CYS A 339 -17.45 0.63 -10.38
CA CYS A 339 -17.46 0.80 -8.93
C CYS A 339 -16.53 1.92 -8.45
N GLU A 340 -15.80 2.57 -9.35
CA GLU A 340 -14.87 3.66 -9.07
C GLU A 340 -13.82 3.30 -8.01
N GLY A 341 -13.40 2.03 -7.96
CA GLY A 341 -12.49 1.54 -6.93
C GLY A 341 -13.14 0.93 -5.69
N ASP A 342 -14.46 1.03 -5.50
CA ASP A 342 -15.16 0.58 -4.29
C ASP A 342 -15.09 -0.93 -4.03
N GLN A 343 -14.75 -1.72 -5.05
CA GLN A 343 -14.78 -3.20 -5.07
C GLN A 343 -16.20 -3.79 -5.04
N VAL A 344 -17.15 -3.11 -4.39
CA VAL A 344 -18.57 -3.50 -4.32
C VAL A 344 -19.48 -2.45 -4.98
N VAL A 345 -20.71 -2.85 -5.29
CA VAL A 345 -21.82 -1.97 -5.68
C VAL A 345 -23.10 -2.39 -4.95
N ILE A 346 -24.14 -1.56 -4.94
CA ILE A 346 -25.43 -1.95 -4.37
C ILE A 346 -26.06 -3.11 -5.17
N LEU A 347 -26.88 -3.97 -4.53
CA LEU A 347 -27.42 -5.18 -5.18
C LEU A 347 -28.17 -4.86 -6.48
N GLU A 348 -29.06 -3.87 -6.46
CA GLU A 348 -29.79 -3.41 -7.65
C GLU A 348 -28.84 -2.98 -8.78
N LYS A 349 -27.73 -2.32 -8.45
CA LYS A 349 -26.70 -1.93 -9.42
C LYS A 349 -25.90 -3.14 -9.91
N ALA A 350 -25.70 -4.18 -9.09
CA ALA A 350 -25.08 -5.42 -9.54
C ALA A 350 -26.00 -6.19 -10.51
N GLU A 351 -27.29 -6.28 -10.20
CA GLU A 351 -28.30 -6.99 -11.00
C GLU A 351 -28.53 -6.32 -12.36
N ASN A 352 -28.53 -4.99 -12.40
CA ASN A 352 -28.72 -4.22 -13.64
C ASN A 352 -27.41 -3.95 -14.40
N TYR A 353 -26.34 -4.70 -14.12
CA TYR A 353 -25.07 -4.49 -14.80
C TYR A 353 -25.16 -4.85 -16.29
N ASN A 354 -24.91 -3.85 -17.13
CA ASN A 354 -24.78 -4.01 -18.58
C ASN A 354 -23.45 -3.42 -19.07
N PHE A 355 -22.56 -4.27 -19.59
CA PHE A 355 -21.26 -3.84 -20.10
C PHE A 355 -21.40 -2.82 -21.25
N GLU A 356 -22.41 -2.96 -22.11
CA GLU A 356 -22.58 -2.11 -23.29
C GLU A 356 -22.86 -0.64 -22.94
N GLU A 357 -23.39 -0.38 -21.75
CA GLU A 357 -23.77 0.95 -21.27
C GLU A 357 -22.62 1.71 -20.60
N LEU A 358 -21.47 1.06 -20.35
CA LEU A 358 -20.35 1.66 -19.62
C LEU A 358 -19.54 2.69 -20.41
N GLY A 359 -19.83 2.88 -21.70
CA GLY A 359 -19.08 3.80 -22.56
C GLY A 359 -17.64 3.36 -22.86
N ILE A 360 -17.29 2.12 -22.52
CA ILE A 360 -16.00 1.48 -22.80
C ILE A 360 -16.20 0.23 -23.66
N ASP A 361 -15.17 -0.17 -24.38
CA ASP A 361 -15.08 -1.44 -25.11
C ASP A 361 -13.71 -2.09 -24.86
N PHE A 362 -13.59 -3.39 -25.19
CA PHE A 362 -12.30 -4.07 -25.18
C PHE A 362 -11.33 -3.39 -26.16
N CYS A 363 -10.07 -3.28 -25.75
CA CYS A 363 -9.00 -2.77 -26.61
C CYS A 363 -8.88 -3.67 -27.85
N PRO A 364 -9.11 -3.14 -29.06
CA PRO A 364 -9.07 -3.95 -30.28
C PRO A 364 -7.66 -4.40 -30.65
N ALA A 365 -6.62 -3.71 -30.17
CA ALA A 365 -5.23 -4.04 -30.48
C ALA A 365 -4.72 -5.29 -29.74
N CYS A 366 -5.26 -5.58 -28.54
CA CYS A 366 -4.90 -6.75 -27.73
C CYS A 366 -6.10 -7.63 -27.38
N GLU A 367 -7.26 -7.36 -27.98
CA GLU A 367 -8.51 -8.09 -27.75
C GLU A 367 -8.87 -8.19 -26.25
N GLY A 368 -8.62 -7.11 -25.50
CA GLY A 368 -8.90 -7.08 -24.06
C GLY A 368 -7.88 -7.81 -23.18
N ASN A 369 -6.76 -8.30 -23.72
CA ASN A 369 -5.73 -8.98 -22.92
C ASN A 369 -4.77 -8.02 -22.21
N GLY A 370 -4.67 -6.75 -22.62
CA GLY A 370 -3.78 -5.77 -21.98
C GLY A 370 -2.30 -5.87 -22.32
N PHE A 371 -1.80 -7.04 -22.67
CA PHE A 371 -0.43 -7.27 -23.12
C PHE A 371 -0.40 -7.92 -24.50
N LEU A 372 0.79 -7.93 -25.10
CA LEU A 372 1.09 -8.47 -26.41
C LEU A 372 2.34 -9.36 -26.32
N GLY A 373 2.38 -10.41 -27.14
CA GLY A 373 3.55 -11.31 -27.24
C GLY A 373 3.76 -12.21 -26.03
N ILE A 374 4.80 -13.06 -26.10
CA ILE A 374 5.10 -14.07 -25.08
C ILE A 374 5.73 -13.48 -23.81
N ASN A 375 6.38 -12.32 -23.92
CA ASN A 375 7.03 -11.65 -22.80
C ASN A 375 6.07 -10.81 -21.94
N GLY A 376 4.77 -10.77 -22.29
CA GLY A 376 3.79 -9.99 -21.56
C GLY A 376 3.99 -8.47 -21.68
N THR A 377 4.58 -7.99 -22.78
CA THR A 377 4.79 -6.56 -23.02
C THR A 377 3.44 -5.83 -23.04
N LEU A 378 3.32 -4.73 -22.29
CA LEU A 378 2.07 -3.96 -22.26
C LEU A 378 1.64 -3.54 -23.67
N CYS A 379 0.35 -3.65 -23.96
CA CYS A 379 -0.21 -3.25 -25.24
C CYS A 379 0.04 -1.76 -25.45
N THR A 380 0.74 -1.38 -26.52
CA THR A 380 1.08 0.04 -26.74
C THR A 380 -0.10 0.91 -27.14
N PHE A 381 -1.23 0.31 -27.53
CA PHE A 381 -2.44 1.07 -27.85
C PHE A 381 -3.22 1.44 -26.58
N CYS A 382 -3.52 0.46 -25.71
CA CYS A 382 -4.23 0.74 -24.45
C CYS A 382 -3.33 0.95 -23.24
N GLY A 383 -2.01 0.84 -23.38
CA GLY A 383 -1.05 0.94 -22.28
C GLY A 383 -1.14 -0.18 -21.24
N GLY A 384 -1.96 -1.22 -21.44
CA GLY A 384 -2.25 -2.21 -20.39
C GLY A 384 -3.60 -2.06 -19.70
N SER A 385 -4.44 -1.12 -20.16
CA SER A 385 -5.75 -0.81 -19.54
C SER A 385 -6.84 -1.84 -19.82
N LEU A 386 -6.67 -2.67 -20.87
CA LEU A 386 -7.62 -3.69 -21.40
C LEU A 386 -8.87 -3.09 -22.03
N PHE A 387 -9.48 -2.12 -21.36
CA PHE A 387 -10.65 -1.38 -21.81
C PHE A 387 -10.26 0.02 -22.24
N LEU A 388 -10.96 0.55 -23.23
CA LEU A 388 -10.80 1.93 -23.70
C LEU A 388 -12.18 2.55 -23.92
N PRO A 389 -12.32 3.88 -23.77
CA PRO A 389 -13.52 4.60 -24.18
C PRO A 389 -13.90 4.26 -25.63
N LYS A 390 -15.20 4.09 -25.90
CA LYS A 390 -15.72 3.72 -27.24
C LYS A 390 -15.25 4.68 -28.33
N GLU A 391 -15.07 5.95 -28.01
CA GLU A 391 -14.57 6.99 -28.91
C GLU A 391 -13.11 6.76 -29.31
N ILE A 392 -12.29 6.21 -28.43
CA ILE A 392 -10.89 5.85 -28.71
C ILE A 392 -10.84 4.56 -29.53
N VAL A 393 -11.69 3.57 -29.21
CA VAL A 393 -11.79 2.32 -29.97
C VAL A 393 -12.19 2.60 -31.43
N LYS A 394 -13.09 3.55 -31.69
CA LYS A 394 -13.47 3.97 -33.05
C LYS A 394 -12.32 4.59 -33.86
N GLN A 395 -11.27 5.08 -33.21
CA GLN A 395 -10.09 5.65 -33.87
C GLN A 395 -9.05 4.59 -34.25
N PHE A 396 -9.24 3.33 -33.81
CA PHE A 396 -8.33 2.25 -34.10
C PHE A 396 -8.28 1.94 -35.60
N ASP A 397 -7.11 2.08 -36.20
CA ASP A 397 -6.85 1.70 -37.57
C ASP A 397 -6.04 0.40 -37.60
N ILE A 398 -6.67 -0.69 -38.05
CA ILE A 398 -6.03 -2.02 -38.18
C ILE A 398 -4.69 -1.95 -38.93
N LYS A 399 -4.54 -1.08 -39.93
CA LYS A 399 -3.29 -1.02 -40.72
C LYS A 399 -2.15 -0.36 -39.97
N LYS A 400 -2.47 0.56 -39.06
CA LYS A 400 -1.51 1.40 -38.35
C LYS A 400 -1.25 0.87 -36.93
N ASP A 401 -2.31 0.49 -36.24
CA ASP A 401 -2.29 0.26 -34.79
C ASP A 401 -2.19 -1.24 -34.44
N LEU A 402 -2.61 -2.14 -35.35
CA LEU A 402 -2.47 -3.59 -35.12
C LEU A 402 -1.01 -4.01 -35.34
N ARG A 403 -0.41 -4.57 -34.28
CA ARG A 403 0.95 -5.11 -34.37
C ARG A 403 1.00 -6.34 -35.26
N LYS A 404 2.13 -6.52 -35.94
CA LYS A 404 2.40 -7.65 -36.83
C LYS A 404 3.42 -8.61 -36.18
N PRO A 405 3.34 -9.92 -36.48
CA PRO A 405 4.42 -10.85 -36.14
C PRO A 405 5.76 -10.31 -36.62
N CYS A 406 6.76 -10.36 -35.73
CA CYS A 406 8.12 -10.01 -36.08
C CYS A 406 8.59 -10.87 -37.27
N PRO A 407 9.02 -10.28 -38.40
CA PRO A 407 9.42 -11.01 -39.60
C PRO A 407 10.75 -11.76 -39.43
N HIS A 408 11.58 -11.36 -38.46
CA HIS A 408 12.86 -12.04 -38.18
C HIS A 408 12.67 -13.36 -37.43
N CYS A 409 11.82 -13.38 -36.38
CA CYS A 409 11.56 -14.57 -35.57
C CYS A 409 10.18 -15.21 -35.82
N ASN A 410 9.45 -14.75 -36.84
CA ASN A 410 8.09 -15.20 -37.18
C ASN A 410 7.13 -15.19 -35.98
N GLY A 411 7.20 -14.14 -35.17
CA GLY A 411 6.34 -14.00 -34.00
C GLY A 411 6.72 -14.83 -32.77
N ARG A 412 7.84 -15.57 -32.79
CA ARG A 412 8.28 -16.35 -31.63
C ARG A 412 8.91 -15.51 -30.51
N GLY A 413 9.48 -14.36 -30.84
CA GLY A 413 10.24 -13.54 -29.89
C GLY A 413 11.67 -14.04 -29.67
N THR A 414 11.97 -15.27 -30.08
CA THR A 414 13.28 -15.91 -29.95
C THR A 414 13.75 -16.53 -31.27
N THR A 415 15.06 -16.76 -31.40
CA THR A 415 15.73 -17.43 -32.52
C THR A 415 16.65 -18.55 -32.03
N GLY A 416 17.05 -19.43 -32.95
CA GLY A 416 17.88 -20.60 -32.65
C GLY A 416 17.15 -21.70 -31.86
N LEU A 417 17.90 -22.74 -31.48
CA LEU A 417 17.42 -23.88 -30.69
C LEU A 417 17.46 -23.62 -29.18
N ASN A 418 18.28 -22.65 -28.74
CA ASN A 418 18.41 -22.26 -27.34
C ASN A 418 17.54 -21.06 -26.95
N ASN A 419 16.54 -20.72 -27.77
CA ASN A 419 15.62 -19.61 -27.52
C ASN A 419 16.32 -18.26 -27.24
N LYS A 420 17.38 -17.95 -27.98
CA LYS A 420 18.05 -16.65 -27.89
C LYS A 420 17.03 -15.54 -28.17
N ILE A 421 17.04 -14.47 -27.38
CA ILE A 421 16.15 -13.33 -27.61
C ILE A 421 16.40 -12.78 -29.02
N CYS A 422 15.34 -12.66 -29.82
CA CYS A 422 15.42 -12.13 -31.17
C CYS A 422 15.97 -10.70 -31.13
N ILE A 423 17.08 -10.44 -31.82
CA ILE A 423 17.76 -9.14 -31.75
C ILE A 423 16.93 -8.02 -32.39
N PHE A 424 16.07 -8.36 -33.35
CA PHE A 424 15.24 -7.39 -34.05
C PHE A 424 14.03 -6.92 -33.22
N CYS A 425 13.22 -7.86 -32.71
CA CYS A 425 12.06 -7.51 -31.87
C CYS A 425 12.36 -7.42 -30.37
N LYS A 426 13.56 -7.82 -29.94
CA LYS A 426 13.99 -7.85 -28.53
C LYS A 426 13.04 -8.66 -27.63
N GLY A 427 12.45 -9.73 -28.18
CA GLY A 427 11.53 -10.61 -27.44
C GLY A 427 10.05 -10.22 -27.53
N ASP A 428 9.70 -9.07 -28.10
CA ASP A 428 8.30 -8.60 -28.13
C ASP A 428 7.35 -9.51 -28.92
N SER A 429 7.88 -10.35 -29.82
CA SER A 429 7.13 -11.19 -30.79
C SER A 429 6.27 -10.42 -31.80
N LEU A 430 5.64 -9.32 -31.40
CA LEU A 430 4.77 -8.46 -32.18
C LEU A 430 5.35 -7.04 -32.24
N ILE A 431 5.52 -6.49 -33.43
CA ILE A 431 6.11 -5.17 -33.67
C ILE A 431 5.15 -4.27 -34.46
N THR A 432 5.43 -2.96 -34.51
CA THR A 432 4.58 -2.03 -35.28
C THR A 432 4.67 -2.30 -36.78
N PRO A 433 3.64 -1.95 -37.57
CA PRO A 433 3.67 -2.06 -39.03
C PRO A 433 4.87 -1.37 -39.67
N GLU A 434 5.28 -0.19 -39.18
CA GLU A 434 6.44 0.55 -39.68
C GLU A 434 7.75 -0.21 -39.42
N LYS A 435 7.92 -0.74 -38.20
CA LYS A 435 9.10 -1.54 -37.84
C LYS A 435 9.14 -2.86 -38.63
N ALA A 436 7.99 -3.48 -38.88
CA ALA A 436 7.92 -4.66 -39.74
C ALA A 436 8.28 -4.33 -41.20
N ALA A 437 7.83 -3.19 -41.71
CA ALA A 437 8.14 -2.73 -43.06
C ALA A 437 9.62 -2.32 -43.23
N SER A 438 10.28 -1.89 -42.15
CA SER A 438 11.71 -1.56 -42.16
C SER A 438 12.63 -2.78 -41.99
N TYR A 439 12.07 -4.00 -41.91
CA TYR A 439 12.88 -5.20 -41.75
C TYR A 439 13.67 -5.49 -43.03
N ASP A 440 14.99 -5.55 -42.88
CA ASP A 440 15.93 -6.00 -43.90
C ASP A 440 16.89 -6.99 -43.25
N VAL A 441 16.91 -8.21 -43.77
CA VAL A 441 17.74 -9.30 -43.25
C VAL A 441 19.23 -8.97 -43.31
N ASN A 442 19.66 -8.11 -44.27
CA ASN A 442 21.06 -7.73 -44.41
C ASN A 442 21.53 -6.72 -43.36
N ASN A 443 20.59 -6.05 -42.69
CA ASN A 443 20.90 -5.11 -41.60
C ASN A 443 20.92 -5.77 -40.23
N ILE A 444 20.74 -7.09 -40.17
CA ILE A 444 20.79 -7.90 -38.96
C ILE A 444 22.20 -8.45 -38.82
N ASP A 445 22.87 -8.15 -37.71
CA ASP A 445 24.20 -8.68 -37.39
C ASP A 445 24.12 -10.14 -36.94
N GLU A 446 23.83 -11.03 -37.91
CA GLU A 446 23.75 -12.47 -37.74
C GLU A 446 24.37 -13.17 -38.96
N VAL A 447 25.43 -13.94 -38.72
CA VAL A 447 26.06 -14.85 -39.69
C VAL A 447 25.92 -16.28 -39.22
N GLU A 448 25.87 -17.25 -40.14
CA GLU A 448 25.82 -18.66 -39.77
C GLU A 448 27.06 -19.02 -38.92
N CYS A 449 26.83 -19.73 -37.81
CA CYS A 449 27.92 -20.19 -36.96
C CYS A 449 28.88 -21.07 -37.79
N PRO A 450 30.16 -20.72 -37.94
CA PRO A 450 31.12 -21.47 -38.75
C PRO A 450 31.47 -22.83 -38.13
N HIS A 451 31.27 -22.97 -36.80
CA HIS A 451 31.58 -24.19 -36.09
C HIS A 451 30.57 -25.32 -36.35
N CYS A 452 29.28 -24.98 -36.46
CA CYS A 452 28.21 -25.95 -36.75
C CYS A 452 27.54 -25.76 -38.12
N ASN A 453 28.05 -24.84 -38.96
CA ASN A 453 27.46 -24.44 -40.24
C ASN A 453 25.96 -24.15 -40.14
N GLY A 454 25.57 -23.32 -39.17
CA GLY A 454 24.16 -22.95 -38.99
C GLY A 454 23.24 -24.00 -38.35
N ASN A 455 23.69 -25.23 -38.11
CA ASN A 455 22.81 -26.27 -37.56
C ASN A 455 22.40 -26.02 -36.10
N GLY A 456 23.29 -25.43 -35.29
CA GLY A 456 23.11 -25.23 -33.85
C GLY A 456 23.41 -26.47 -33.02
N THR A 457 23.62 -27.62 -33.65
CA THR A 457 23.95 -28.89 -32.98
C THR A 457 25.14 -29.58 -33.63
N GLN A 458 25.74 -30.52 -32.89
CA GLN A 458 26.85 -31.37 -33.31
C GLN A 458 26.61 -32.83 -32.89
N GLY A 459 27.26 -33.76 -33.59
CA GLY A 459 27.17 -35.19 -33.32
C GLY A 459 25.83 -35.85 -33.70
N ILE A 460 25.74 -37.17 -33.53
CA ILE A 460 24.51 -37.93 -33.86
C ILE A 460 23.40 -37.75 -32.83
N ASN A 461 23.74 -37.31 -31.62
CA ASN A 461 22.78 -37.01 -30.56
C ASN A 461 22.19 -35.61 -30.65
N GLY A 462 22.70 -34.77 -31.56
CA GLY A 462 22.26 -33.38 -31.69
C GLY A 462 22.53 -32.55 -30.43
N VAL A 463 23.70 -32.73 -29.80
CA VAL A 463 24.10 -31.88 -28.67
C VAL A 463 24.27 -30.45 -29.17
N LEU A 464 23.90 -29.47 -28.35
CA LEU A 464 24.05 -28.06 -28.69
C LEU A 464 25.52 -27.77 -29.04
N CYS A 465 25.72 -26.97 -30.08
CA CYS A 465 27.06 -26.63 -30.54
C CYS A 465 27.86 -25.95 -29.41
N GLY A 466 29.09 -26.39 -29.13
CA GLY A 466 29.89 -25.85 -28.04
C GLY A 466 30.31 -24.38 -28.20
N TYR A 467 30.22 -23.85 -29.42
CA TYR A 467 30.53 -22.46 -29.72
C TYR A 467 29.28 -21.55 -29.67
N CYS A 468 28.28 -21.81 -30.51
CA CYS A 468 27.08 -20.97 -30.55
C CYS A 468 25.97 -21.40 -29.57
N ASN A 469 26.18 -22.48 -28.81
CA ASN A 469 25.24 -23.00 -27.80
C ASN A 469 23.81 -23.23 -28.32
N GLY A 470 23.64 -23.58 -29.59
CA GLY A 470 22.32 -23.76 -30.19
C GLY A 470 21.73 -22.55 -30.89
N ASP A 471 22.39 -21.40 -30.86
CA ASP A 471 21.88 -20.16 -31.45
C ASP A 471 21.81 -20.20 -32.99
N GLN A 472 22.51 -21.14 -33.62
CA GLN A 472 22.65 -21.32 -35.08
C GLN A 472 23.40 -20.19 -35.79
N LYS A 473 23.26 -18.95 -35.31
CA LYS A 473 23.92 -17.76 -35.84
C LYS A 473 24.69 -17.02 -34.74
N ILE A 474 25.73 -16.31 -35.16
CA ILE A 474 26.61 -15.48 -34.33
C ILE A 474 26.74 -14.09 -34.96
N THR A 475 27.33 -13.13 -34.27
CA THR A 475 27.64 -11.79 -34.79
C THR A 475 28.88 -11.80 -35.69
N ALA A 476 29.06 -10.76 -36.50
CA ALA A 476 30.26 -10.58 -37.31
C ALA A 476 31.53 -10.45 -36.45
N GLU A 477 31.44 -9.86 -35.27
CA GLU A 477 32.55 -9.78 -34.30
C GLU A 477 32.93 -11.17 -33.78
N GLU A 478 31.94 -11.97 -33.36
CA GLU A 478 32.17 -13.36 -32.94
C GLU A 478 32.80 -14.18 -34.07
N LEU A 479 32.37 -14.00 -35.33
CA LEU A 479 32.99 -14.65 -36.48
C LEU A 479 34.46 -14.24 -36.67
N ASN A 480 34.80 -12.96 -36.51
CA ASN A 480 36.19 -12.50 -36.64
C ASN A 480 37.09 -13.03 -35.52
N ASN A 481 36.51 -13.28 -34.34
CA ASN A 481 37.19 -13.85 -33.19
C ASN A 481 37.14 -15.39 -33.17
N TYR A 482 36.51 -16.02 -34.17
CA TYR A 482 36.39 -17.47 -34.21
C TYR A 482 37.73 -18.13 -34.51
N ASP A 483 38.26 -18.84 -33.52
CA ASP A 483 39.42 -19.70 -33.66
C ASP A 483 39.03 -21.14 -33.29
N ARG A 484 39.06 -22.04 -34.27
CA ARG A 484 38.73 -23.45 -34.09
C ARG A 484 39.70 -24.16 -33.13
N GLU A 485 40.97 -23.75 -33.09
CA GLU A 485 41.97 -24.39 -32.22
C GLU A 485 41.82 -23.97 -30.76
N SER A 486 41.17 -22.84 -30.50
CA SER A 486 40.86 -22.35 -29.15
C SER A 486 39.75 -23.15 -28.45
N ILE A 487 38.98 -23.94 -29.21
CA ILE A 487 37.85 -24.71 -28.70
C ILE A 487 38.37 -26.08 -28.23
N ASP A 488 38.09 -26.44 -26.97
CA ASP A 488 38.49 -27.72 -26.37
C ASP A 488 37.64 -28.90 -26.89
N GLU A 489 37.69 -29.12 -28.21
CA GLU A 489 36.97 -30.17 -28.92
C GLU A 489 37.89 -30.88 -29.91
N VAL A 490 38.05 -32.20 -29.74
CA VAL A 490 38.79 -33.06 -30.67
C VAL A 490 37.95 -34.27 -31.04
N GLU A 491 38.23 -34.86 -32.21
CA GLU A 491 37.58 -36.10 -32.62
C GLU A 491 37.75 -37.19 -31.55
N CYS A 492 36.65 -37.84 -31.20
CA CYS A 492 36.66 -38.87 -30.17
C CYS A 492 37.60 -40.02 -30.58
N PRO A 493 38.69 -40.29 -29.84
CA PRO A 493 39.71 -41.26 -30.25
C PRO A 493 39.20 -42.70 -30.19
N ARG A 494 38.08 -42.96 -29.51
CA ARG A 494 37.47 -44.28 -29.44
C ARG A 494 36.65 -44.65 -30.67
N CYS A 495 35.98 -43.68 -31.30
CA CYS A 495 35.12 -43.91 -32.47
C CYS A 495 35.62 -43.22 -33.75
N ASN A 496 36.72 -42.47 -33.67
CA ASN A 496 37.28 -41.65 -34.74
C ASN A 496 36.22 -40.72 -35.34
N GLY A 497 35.58 -39.92 -34.49
CA GLY A 497 34.56 -38.95 -34.95
C GLY A 497 33.23 -39.56 -35.39
N ARG A 498 33.05 -40.90 -35.39
CA ARG A 498 31.79 -41.50 -35.90
C ARG A 498 30.63 -41.43 -34.92
N GLY A 499 30.89 -41.30 -33.63
CA GLY A 499 29.87 -41.34 -32.57
C GLY A 499 29.36 -42.75 -32.26
N LEU A 500 29.70 -43.75 -33.07
CA LEU A 500 29.31 -45.16 -32.93
C LEU A 500 30.54 -46.07 -32.82
N VAL A 501 30.40 -47.21 -32.14
CA VAL A 501 31.43 -48.26 -32.00
C VAL A 501 30.84 -49.65 -32.28
N GLY A 502 31.70 -50.56 -32.75
CA GLY A 502 31.31 -51.94 -33.08
C GLY A 502 30.54 -52.07 -34.40
N TYR A 503 30.42 -53.29 -34.90
CA TYR A 503 29.73 -53.60 -36.17
C TYR A 503 28.22 -53.30 -36.13
N ASN A 504 27.60 -53.46 -34.96
CA ASN A 504 26.16 -53.23 -34.79
C ASN A 504 25.79 -51.74 -34.57
N GLY A 505 26.77 -50.83 -34.60
CA GLY A 505 26.51 -49.38 -34.47
C GLY A 505 26.02 -48.95 -33.09
N THR A 506 26.66 -49.41 -32.01
CA THR A 506 26.31 -48.96 -30.65
C THR A 506 26.85 -47.56 -30.38
N VAL A 507 26.08 -46.71 -29.70
CA VAL A 507 26.52 -45.37 -29.27
C VAL A 507 27.86 -45.47 -28.53
N CYS A 508 28.84 -44.67 -28.95
CA CYS A 508 30.16 -44.68 -28.38
C CYS A 508 30.10 -44.27 -26.90
N PRO A 509 30.54 -45.09 -25.94
CA PRO A 509 30.42 -44.73 -24.51
C PRO A 509 31.33 -43.59 -24.08
N LEU A 510 32.38 -43.28 -24.87
CA LEU A 510 33.34 -42.23 -24.52
C LEU A 510 32.79 -40.84 -24.84
N CYS A 511 32.43 -40.59 -26.10
CA CYS A 511 31.79 -39.33 -26.51
C CYS A 511 30.27 -39.35 -26.39
N LYS A 512 29.69 -40.46 -25.93
CA LYS A 512 28.25 -40.68 -25.83
C LYS A 512 27.45 -40.51 -27.12
N GLY A 513 28.07 -40.37 -28.29
CA GLY A 513 27.41 -40.07 -29.57
C GLY A 513 27.73 -38.68 -30.11
N ASP A 514 28.43 -37.85 -29.34
CA ASP A 514 28.68 -36.45 -29.68
C ASP A 514 29.78 -36.29 -30.73
N GLN A 515 30.45 -37.39 -31.10
CA GLN A 515 31.55 -37.48 -32.09
C GLN A 515 32.87 -36.81 -31.65
N ILE A 516 32.79 -35.81 -30.78
CA ILE A 516 33.91 -35.08 -30.20
C ILE A 516 34.03 -35.31 -28.69
N VAL A 517 35.19 -35.02 -28.11
CA VAL A 517 35.48 -34.97 -26.66
C VAL A 517 36.49 -33.86 -26.38
N SER A 518 36.71 -33.48 -25.12
CA SER A 518 37.81 -32.56 -24.77
C SER A 518 39.19 -33.17 -24.98
N ILE A 519 40.20 -32.32 -25.17
CA ILE A 519 41.61 -32.69 -25.31
C ILE A 519 42.08 -33.51 -24.10
N LEU A 520 41.64 -33.14 -22.88
CA LEU A 520 41.95 -33.87 -21.66
C LEU A 520 41.39 -35.30 -21.69
N ILE A 521 40.11 -35.46 -22.10
CA ILE A 521 39.47 -36.76 -22.20
C ILE A 521 40.15 -37.62 -23.27
N ALA A 522 40.50 -37.04 -24.42
CA ALA A 522 41.19 -37.74 -25.49
C ALA A 522 42.59 -38.20 -25.06
N THR A 523 43.37 -37.31 -24.44
CA THR A 523 44.72 -37.60 -23.92
C THR A 523 44.67 -38.70 -22.86
N THR A 524 43.77 -38.57 -21.87
CA THR A 524 43.58 -39.56 -20.81
C THR A 524 43.18 -40.93 -21.37
N PHE A 525 42.29 -40.96 -22.38
CA PHE A 525 41.89 -42.20 -23.03
C PHE A 525 43.08 -42.86 -23.73
N ASN A 526 43.85 -42.10 -24.51
CA ASN A 526 44.99 -42.61 -25.27
C ASN A 526 46.11 -43.13 -24.35
N GLU A 527 46.42 -42.44 -23.25
CA GLU A 527 47.40 -42.90 -22.25
C GLU A 527 46.97 -44.23 -21.60
N LYS A 528 45.71 -44.32 -21.16
CA LYS A 528 45.17 -45.55 -20.58
C LYS A 528 45.09 -46.69 -21.60
N TYR A 529 44.80 -46.38 -22.86
CA TYR A 529 44.76 -47.37 -23.93
C TYR A 529 46.17 -47.92 -24.23
N LYS A 530 47.18 -47.05 -24.36
CA LYS A 530 48.58 -47.45 -24.50
C LYS A 530 49.05 -48.33 -23.33
N GLN A 531 48.78 -47.92 -22.09
CA GLN A 531 49.14 -48.70 -20.90
C GLN A 531 48.50 -50.09 -20.85
N LYS A 532 47.33 -50.28 -21.47
CA LYS A 532 46.58 -51.54 -21.47
C LYS A 532 46.99 -52.51 -22.58
N TYR A 533 47.58 -52.02 -23.68
CA TYR A 533 47.85 -52.82 -24.88
C TYR A 533 49.34 -52.80 -25.33
N GLU A 534 50.20 -52.00 -24.70
CA GLU A 534 51.68 -52.05 -24.87
C GLU A 534 52.39 -52.82 -23.73
N ARG A 535 51.63 -53.42 -22.81
CA ARG A 535 52.06 -54.52 -21.94
C ARG A 535 51.55 -55.83 -22.51
#